data_AF-A0AAI8XBR4-F1
#
_entry.id   AF-A0AAI8XBR4-F1
#
_cell.length_a   1.000
_cell.length_b   1.000
_cell.length_c   1.000
_cell.angle_alpha   90.00
_cell.angle_beta   90.00
_cell.angle_gamma   90.00
#
_symmetry.space_group_name_H-M   'P 1'
#
loop_
_entity.id
_entity.type
_entity.pdbx_description
1 polymer ?
#
loop_
_entity_poly.entity_id
_entity_poly.type
_entity_poly.pdbx_seq_one_letter_code
_entity_poly.pdbx_strand_id
1 'polypeptide(L)' 'MTNGNVFADLGFDNSEEELRKAKLAREIRAVINRRRLNQAQTARLLAMMKQLDISAIVTGRTAKPGALPRSTRL' A
#
# COMPACT_ATOMS: atom_id res chain seq x y z
N MET A 1 -17.58 -0.33 -20.81
CA MET A 1 -17.98 0.57 -19.71
C MET A 1 -16.96 0.37 -18.60
N THR A 2 -16.15 1.38 -18.27
CA THR A 2 -15.18 1.30 -17.17
C THR A 2 -15.95 1.33 -15.86
N ASN A 3 -15.82 0.29 -15.04
CA ASN A 3 -16.67 0.06 -13.86
C ASN A 3 -16.30 0.97 -12.66
N GLY A 4 -15.58 2.07 -12.89
CA GLY A 4 -15.02 2.93 -11.85
C GLY A 4 -13.95 2.26 -10.97
N ASN A 5 -13.68 0.96 -11.18
CA ASN A 5 -12.69 0.17 -10.48
C ASN A 5 -11.58 -0.26 -11.44
N VAL A 6 -10.48 0.50 -11.44
CA VAL A 6 -9.31 0.20 -12.26
C VAL A 6 -8.71 -1.18 -11.99
N PHE A 7 -8.91 -1.76 -10.81
CA PHE A 7 -8.45 -3.12 -10.50
C PHE A 7 -9.32 -4.18 -11.16
N ALA A 8 -10.62 -3.92 -11.31
CA ALA A 8 -11.52 -4.81 -12.04
C ALA A 8 -11.22 -4.74 -13.54
N ASP A 9 -10.96 -3.53 -14.06
CA ASP A 9 -10.57 -3.32 -15.46
C ASP A 9 -9.22 -4.00 -15.80
N LEU A 10 -8.34 -4.16 -14.80
CA LEU A 10 -7.06 -4.87 -14.91
C LEU A 10 -7.15 -6.39 -14.65
N GLY A 11 -8.35 -6.92 -14.34
CA GLY A 11 -8.55 -8.35 -14.13
C GLY A 11 -8.08 -8.90 -12.78
N PHE A 12 -7.99 -8.07 -11.73
CA PHE A 12 -7.69 -8.56 -10.38
C PHE A 12 -8.87 -9.32 -9.79
N ASP A 13 -8.64 -10.54 -9.34
CA ASP A 13 -9.65 -11.38 -8.67
C ASP A 13 -10.26 -10.69 -7.44
N ASN A 14 -9.45 -9.97 -6.66
CA ASN A 14 -9.89 -9.22 -5.47
C ASN A 14 -10.02 -7.70 -5.74
N SER A 15 -10.46 -7.32 -6.94
CA SER A 15 -10.54 -5.92 -7.39
C SER A 15 -11.22 -4.96 -6.41
N GLU A 16 -12.30 -5.36 -5.73
CA GLU A 16 -12.98 -4.54 -4.72
C GLU A 16 -12.17 -4.34 -3.43
N GLU A 17 -11.39 -5.34 -3.04
CA GLU A 17 -10.50 -5.26 -1.88
C GLU A 17 -9.32 -4.32 -2.16
N GLU A 18 -8.74 -4.43 -3.35
CA GLU A 18 -7.65 -3.56 -3.80
C GLU A 18 -8.11 -2.10 -3.95
N LEU A 19 -9.33 -1.87 -4.45
CA LEU A 19 -9.92 -0.54 -4.48
C LEU A 19 -10.07 0.06 -3.07
N ARG A 20 -10.51 -0.74 -2.09
CA ARG A 20 -10.60 -0.31 -0.68
C ARG A 20 -9.23 0.01 -0.09
N LYS A 21 -8.22 -0.83 -0.31
CA LYS A 21 -6.83 -0.58 0.12
C LYS A 21 -6.28 0.71 -0.48
N ALA A 22 -6.50 0.92 -1.78
CA ALA A 22 -6.04 2.11 -2.48
C ALA A 22 -6.70 3.39 -1.95
N LYS A 23 -8.01 3.36 -1.67
CA LYS A 23 -8.73 4.47 -1.02
C LYS A 23 -8.12 4.79 0.34
N LEU A 24 -7.91 3.79 1.19
CA LEU A 24 -7.29 3.98 2.50
C LEU A 24 -5.87 4.57 2.41
N ALA A 25 -5.03 4.03 1.54
CA ALA A 25 -3.68 4.54 1.31
C ALA A 25 -3.68 5.99 0.82
N ARG A 26 -4.66 6.38 -0.01
CA ARG A 26 -4.83 7.76 -0.47
C ARG A 26 -5.15 8.72 0.69
N GLU A 27 -6.07 8.35 1.58
CA GLU A 27 -6.41 9.18 2.74
C GLU A 27 -5.22 9.33 3.69
N ILE A 28 -4.47 8.25 3.94
CA ILE A 28 -3.24 8.30 4.75
C ILE A 28 -2.22 9.26 4.11
N ARG A 29 -1.98 9.16 2.80
CA ARG A 29 -1.09 10.08 2.07
C ARG A 29 -1.56 11.53 2.16
N ALA A 30 -2.87 11.77 2.06
CA ALA A 30 -3.41 13.12 2.19
C ALA A 30 -3.14 13.71 3.58
N VAL A 31 -3.29 12.93 4.65
CA VAL A 31 -2.97 13.35 6.03
C VAL A 31 -1.47 13.63 6.20
N ILE A 32 -0.60 12.75 5.68
CA ILE A 32 0.86 12.93 5.71
C ILE A 32 1.25 14.25 5.03
N ASN A 33 0.72 14.49 3.82
CA ASN A 33 1.02 15.69 3.03
C ASN A 33 0.53 16.96 3.71
N ARG A 34 -0.71 16.96 4.24
CA ARG A 34 -1.27 18.11 4.97
C ARG A 34 -0.44 18.46 6.21
N ARG A 35 0.12 17.46 6.88
CA ARG A 35 0.96 17.63 8.07
C ARG A 35 2.44 17.86 7.74
N ARG A 36 2.82 17.89 6.45
CA ARG A 36 4.22 17.98 5.97
C ARG A 36 5.14 16.96 6.64
N LEU A 37 4.62 15.78 6.95
CA LEU A 37 5.39 14.74 7.61
C LEU A 37 6.29 14.07 6.58
N ASN A 38 7.60 14.06 6.84
CA ASN A 38 8.51 13.24 6.05
C ASN A 38 8.35 11.75 6.41
N GLN A 39 8.96 10.87 5.59
CA GLN A 39 8.85 9.42 5.77
C GLN A 39 9.29 8.97 7.17
N ALA A 40 10.31 9.59 7.76
CA ALA A 40 10.80 9.23 9.10
C ALA A 40 9.83 9.68 10.21
N GLN A 41 9.19 10.84 10.08
CA GLN A 41 8.16 11.30 11.01
C GLN A 41 6.89 10.44 10.91
N THR A 42 6.49 10.12 9.68
CA THR A 42 5.37 9.21 9.39
C THR A 42 5.65 7.81 9.97
N ALA A 43 6.86 7.30 9.77
CA ALA A 43 7.31 6.03 10.32
C ALA A 43 7.29 6.03 11.84
N ARG A 44 7.77 7.10 12.50
CA ARG A 44 7.69 7.21 13.96
C ARG A 44 6.25 7.23 14.48
N LEU A 45 5.36 7.97 13.80
CA LEU A 45 3.96 8.10 14.19
C LEU A 45 3.17 6.78 13.99
N LEU A 46 3.47 6.04 12.92
CA LEU A 46 2.86 4.74 12.63
C LEU A 46 3.54 3.57 13.37
N ALA A 47 4.84 3.65 13.66
CA ALA A 47 5.57 2.61 14.41
C ALA A 47 5.10 2.51 15.86
N MET A 48 4.60 3.60 16.45
CA MET A 48 3.88 3.52 17.74
C MET A 48 2.63 2.62 17.65
N MET A 49 2.07 2.41 16.45
CA MET A 49 0.84 1.65 16.20
C MET A 49 1.04 0.26 15.59
N LYS A 50 2.28 -0.29 15.61
CA LYS A 50 2.69 -1.62 15.07
C LYS A 50 3.32 -1.53 13.66
N GLN A 51 4.40 -2.28 13.50
CA GLN A 51 5.41 -2.30 12.43
C GLN A 51 4.84 -2.63 11.03
N LEU A 52 4.04 -1.75 10.46
CA LEU A 52 3.57 -1.85 9.09
C LEU A 52 4.64 -1.23 8.18
N ASP A 53 5.04 -1.93 7.11
CA ASP A 53 6.06 -1.44 6.18
C ASP A 53 5.57 -0.15 5.50
N ILE A 54 6.00 0.98 6.05
CA ILE A 54 5.57 2.33 5.63
C ILE A 54 5.90 2.54 4.15
N SER A 55 6.96 1.92 3.64
CA SER A 55 7.34 2.03 2.23
C SER A 55 6.27 1.40 1.33
N ALA A 56 5.74 0.25 1.72
CA ALA A 56 4.69 -0.47 1.00
C ALA A 56 3.36 0.31 0.99
N ILE A 57 2.97 0.90 2.12
CA ILE A 57 1.71 1.66 2.23
C ILE A 57 1.77 2.95 1.40
N VAL A 58 2.86 3.71 1.54
CA VAL A 58 3.02 4.99 0.84
C VAL A 58 3.12 4.77 -0.67
N THR A 59 3.81 3.72 -1.11
CA THR A 59 3.92 3.37 -2.53
C THR A 59 2.71 2.60 -3.09
N GLY A 60 1.74 2.23 -2.25
CA GLY A 60 0.59 1.42 -2.67
C GLY A 60 0.94 -0.05 -2.96
N ARG A 61 2.12 -0.52 -2.57
CA ARG A 61 2.57 -1.92 -2.70
C ARG A 61 2.11 -2.78 -1.52
N THR A 62 0.81 -2.76 -1.20
CA THR A 62 0.23 -3.58 -0.10
C THR A 62 -0.01 -5.04 -0.49
N ALA A 63 0.38 -5.46 -1.69
CA ALA A 63 0.34 -6.86 -2.10
C ALA A 63 1.32 -7.68 -1.25
N LYS A 64 0.81 -8.77 -0.67
CA LYS A 64 1.58 -9.74 0.10
C LYS A 64 2.77 -10.21 -0.77
N PRO A 65 4.04 -10.09 -0.33
CA PRO A 65 5.13 -10.74 -1.05
C PRO A 65 4.91 -12.25 -0.94
N GLY A 66 4.31 -12.82 -1.99
CA GLY A 66 4.28 -14.27 -2.21
C GLY A 66 5.71 -14.78 -2.33
N ALA A 67 5.93 -15.95 -1.75
CA ALA A 67 7.20 -16.64 -1.66
C ALA A 67 7.95 -16.66 -3.00
N LEU A 68 9.12 -16.02 -3.03
CA LEU A 68 10.18 -16.38 -3.97
C LEU A 68 11.07 -17.39 -3.25
N PRO A 69 11.20 -18.64 -3.73
CA PRO A 69 12.19 -19.56 -3.18
C PRO A 69 13.57 -18.95 -3.41
N ARG A 70 14.32 -18.77 -2.31
CA ARG A 70 15.77 -18.57 -2.37
C ARG A 70 16.38 -19.88 -2.88
N SER A 71 16.50 -20.01 -4.19
CA SER A 71 17.42 -20.96 -4.79
C SER A 71 18.36 -20.23 -5.75
N THR A 72 19.58 -20.75 -5.75
CA THR A 72 20.68 -20.40 -6.65
C THR A 72 21.49 -19.17 -6.24
N ARG A 73 22.26 -19.33 -5.14
CA ARG A 73 23.69 -19.02 -5.26
C ARG A 73 24.33 -20.20 -5.99
N LEU A 74 24.93 -19.93 -7.15
CA LEU A 74 26.15 -20.60 -7.56
C LEU A 74 27.32 -19.77 -7.02
#